data_AF-G1VJP7-F1
#
_entry.id   AF-G1VJP7-F1
#
_cell.length_a   1.000
_cell.length_b   1.000
_cell.length_c   1.000
_cell.angle_alpha   90.00
_cell.angle_beta   90.00
_cell.angle_gamma   90.00
#
_symmetry.space_group_name_H-M   'P 1'
#
loop_
_entity.id
_entity.type
_entity.pdbx_description
1 polymer ?
#
loop_
_entity_poly.entity_id
_entity_poly.type
_entity_poly.pdbx_seq_one_letter_code
_entity_poly.pdbx_strand_id
1 'polypeptide(L)' 'MSYDELELDTLGDRKTALFLIMSDTDSTFNFVIAMLQSQLFNLLCDKADDEYGGKLPVHVRCLLDEFANSATRS' A
#
# COMPACT_ATOMS: atom_id res chain seq x y z
N MET A 1 3.32 -17.89 -9.75
CA MET A 1 4.02 -16.78 -9.08
C MET A 1 3.65 -15.53 -9.84
N SER A 2 2.65 -14.79 -9.37
CA SER A 2 2.34 -13.45 -9.87
C SER A 2 3.46 -12.54 -9.36
N TYR A 3 4.44 -12.26 -10.21
CA TYR A 3 5.47 -11.27 -9.89
C TYR A 3 4.76 -9.93 -9.69
N ASP A 4 4.90 -9.37 -8.49
CA ASP A 4 4.42 -8.02 -8.19
C ASP A 4 5.44 -7.05 -8.81
N GLU A 5 5.19 -6.57 -10.04
CA GLU A 5 6.10 -5.62 -10.72
C GLU A 5 6.30 -4.31 -9.94
N LEU A 6 5.43 -4.04 -8.97
CA LEU A 6 5.46 -2.85 -8.13
C LEU A 6 6.42 -2.98 -6.92
N GLU A 7 6.98 -4.17 -6.66
CA GLU A 7 7.92 -4.42 -5.54
C GLU A 7 7.40 -3.86 -4.20
N LEU A 8 6.11 -4.05 -3.91
CA LEU A 8 5.43 -3.40 -2.77
C LEU A 8 6.03 -3.81 -1.41
N ASP A 9 6.56 -5.02 -1.33
CA ASP A 9 7.25 -5.55 -0.17
C ASP A 9 8.61 -4.85 0.09
N THR A 10 9.21 -4.20 -0.91
CA THR A 10 10.51 -3.52 -0.78
C THR A 10 10.41 -2.11 -0.18
N LEU A 11 9.19 -1.57 -0.03
CA LEU A 11 8.93 -0.25 0.56
C LEU A 11 9.41 -0.16 2.02
N GLY A 12 9.50 -1.29 2.73
CA GLY A 12 10.02 -1.38 4.10
C GLY A 12 11.53 -1.64 4.22
N ASP A 13 12.17 -2.12 3.15
CA ASP A 13 13.57 -2.56 3.18
C ASP A 13 14.54 -1.43 2.83
N ARG A 14 14.13 -0.57 1.88
CA ARG A 14 14.90 0.56 1.37
C ARG A 14 14.03 1.80 1.28
N LYS A 15 14.67 2.97 1.18
CA LYS A 15 13.96 4.23 0.99
C LYS A 15 13.30 4.25 -0.39
N THR A 16 11.98 4.05 -0.41
CA THR A 16 11.15 4.05 -1.61
C THR A 16 10.03 5.07 -1.46
N ALA A 17 9.65 5.73 -2.55
CA ALA A 17 8.49 6.62 -2.62
C ALA A 17 7.53 6.11 -3.70
N LEU A 18 6.32 5.74 -3.29
CA LEU A 18 5.24 5.30 -4.19
C LEU A 18 4.21 6.42 -4.31
N PHE A 19 3.90 6.80 -5.56
CA PHE A 19 2.86 7.79 -5.86
C PHE A 19 1.72 7.11 -6.61
N LEU A 20 0.53 7.15 -6.03
CA LEU A 20 -0.71 6.68 -6.66
C LEU A 20 -1.46 7.90 -7.16
N ILE A 21 -1.50 8.09 -8.48
CA ILE A 21 -2.16 9.24 -9.11
C ILE A 21 -3.49 8.76 -9.68
N MET A 22 -4.59 9.32 -9.18
CA MET A 22 -5.94 9.07 -9.69
C MET A 22 -6.45 10.26 -10.48
N SER A 23 -7.41 10.01 -11.37
CA SER A 23 -8.18 11.07 -12.00
C SER A 23 -9.42 11.38 -11.16
N ASP A 24 -9.64 12.65 -10.80
CA ASP A 24 -10.80 13.10 -10.02
C ASP A 24 -12.15 12.82 -10.71
N THR A 25 -12.14 12.59 -12.03
CA THR A 25 -13.35 12.37 -12.83
C THR A 25 -13.72 10.90 -13.03
N ASP A 26 -12.83 9.96 -12.70
CA ASP A 26 -13.04 8.54 -12.99
C ASP A 26 -12.84 7.65 -11.75
N SER A 27 -13.94 7.43 -11.03
CA SER A 27 -13.99 6.55 -9.86
C SER A 27 -13.91 5.07 -10.20
N THR A 28 -13.84 4.69 -11.48
CA THR A 28 -13.83 3.28 -11.91
C THR A 28 -12.66 2.51 -11.33
N PHE A 29 -11.52 3.18 -11.09
CA PHE A 29 -10.30 2.56 -10.58
C PHE A 29 -10.10 2.72 -9.06
N ASN A 30 -11.05 3.34 -8.35
CA ASN A 30 -10.96 3.49 -6.89
C ASN A 30 -10.84 2.13 -6.20
N PHE A 31 -11.51 1.10 -6.72
CA PHE A 31 -11.40 -0.26 -6.18
C PHE A 31 -9.99 -0.83 -6.33
N VAL A 32 -9.29 -0.52 -7.42
CA VAL A 32 -7.92 -1.01 -7.67
C VAL A 32 -6.97 -0.42 -6.63
N ILE A 33 -7.13 0.85 -6.30
CA ILE A 33 -6.28 1.53 -5.31
C ILE A 33 -6.61 1.07 -3.88
N ALA A 34 -7.87 0.85 -3.55
CA ALA A 34 -8.24 0.23 -2.28
C ALA A 34 -7.65 -1.19 -2.14
N MET A 35 -7.67 -1.98 -3.21
CA MET A 35 -7.07 -3.31 -3.25
C MET A 35 -5.54 -3.24 -3.10
N LEU A 36 -4.88 -2.33 -3.82
CA LEU A 36 -3.43 -2.12 -3.73
C LEU A 36 -3.01 -1.69 -2.32
N GLN A 37 -3.73 -0.75 -1.71
CA GLN A 37 -3.47 -0.33 -0.33
C GLN A 37 -3.61 -1.50 0.65
N SER A 38 -4.66 -2.30 0.52
CA SER A 38 -4.88 -3.47 1.38
C SER A 38 -3.75 -4.49 1.25
N GLN A 39 -3.32 -4.80 0.02
CA GLN A 39 -2.21 -5.72 -0.23
C GLN A 39 -0.88 -5.16 0.29
N LEU A 40 -0.61 -3.88 0.05
CA LEU A 40 0.59 -3.20 0.55
C LEU A 40 0.70 -3.31 2.07
N PHE A 41 -0.37 -3.01 2.82
CA PHE A 41 -0.32 -3.11 4.28
C PHE A 41 -0.14 -4.54 4.77
N ASN A 42 -0.84 -5.51 4.17
CA ASN A 42 -0.67 -6.91 4.55
C ASN A 42 0.76 -7.40 4.30
N LEU A 43 1.33 -7.16 3.12
CA LEU A 43 2.70 -7.55 2.80
C LEU A 43 3.73 -6.90 3.73
N LEU A 44 3.56 -5.61 4.04
CA LEU A 44 4.45 -4.89 4.94
C LEU A 44 4.34 -5.42 6.39
N CYS A 45 3.14 -5.77 6.86
CA CYS A 45 2.92 -6.36 8.17
C CYS A 45 3.51 -7.77 8.25
N ASP A 46 3.18 -8.64 7.28
CA ASP A 46 3.69 -10.02 7.21
C ASP A 46 5.22 -10.01 7.19
N LYS A 47 5.84 -9.12 6.39
CA LYS A 47 7.29 -8.97 6.35
C LYS A 47 7.87 -8.39 7.63
N ALA A 48 7.19 -7.45 8.28
CA ALA A 48 7.62 -6.93 9.57
C ALA A 48 7.67 -8.04 10.62
N ASP A 49 6.64 -8.88 10.67
CA ASP A 49 6.49 -9.94 11.66
C ASP A 49 7.39 -11.15 11.38
N ASP A 50 7.41 -11.64 10.13
CA ASP A 50 8.12 -12.87 9.75
C ASP A 50 9.62 -12.66 9.52
N GLU A 51 10.03 -11.53 8.91
CA GLU A 51 11.44 -11.29 8.56
C GLU A 51 12.19 -10.38 9.53
N TYR A 52 11.49 -9.43 10.17
CA TYR A 52 12.13 -8.40 11.01
C TYR A 52 11.73 -8.45 12.49
N GLY A 53 10.94 -9.45 12.91
CA GLY A 53 10.58 -9.66 14.31
C GLY A 53 9.72 -8.55 14.91
N GLY A 54 8.86 -7.94 14.11
CA GLY A 54 7.83 -6.98 14.50
C GLY A 54 8.08 -5.52 14.08
N LYS A 55 9.15 -5.22 13.33
CA LYS A 55 9.38 -3.85 12.84
C LYS A 55 10.23 -3.79 11.58
N LEU A 56 9.71 -3.11 10.55
CA LEU A 56 10.45 -2.85 9.31
C LEU A 56 11.71 -1.98 9.55
N PRO A 57 12.81 -2.21 8.81
CA PRO A 57 14.04 -1.42 8.86
C PRO A 57 13.81 0.07 8.56
N VAL A 58 12.95 0.36 7.58
CA VAL A 58 12.56 1.72 7.20
C VAL A 58 11.11 1.95 7.61
N HIS A 59 10.86 3.04 8.33
CA HIS A 59 9.51 3.42 8.72
C HIS A 59 8.71 3.89 7.49
N VAL A 60 7.72 3.11 7.07
CA VAL A 60 6.81 3.46 5.98
C VAL A 60 5.78 4.48 6.46
N ARG A 61 5.59 5.58 5.71
CA ARG A 61 4.56 6.60 5.99
C ARG A 61 3.66 6.72 4.77
N CYS A 62 2.37 6.39 4.95
CA CYS A 62 1.35 6.56 3.91
C CYS A 62 0.64 7.91 4.10
N LEU A 63 0.63 8.75 3.08
CA LEU A 63 -0.20 9.96 3.01
C LEU A 63 -1.36 9.65 2.07
N LEU A 64 -2.54 9.41 2.65
CA LEU A 64 -3.73 8.95 1.93
C LEU A 64 -4.81 10.04 1.98
N ASP A 65 -4.89 10.86 0.94
CA ASP A 65 -5.86 11.97 0.84
C ASP A 65 -7.29 11.47 0.59
N GLU A 66 -7.42 10.39 -0.19
CA GLU A 66 -8.72 9.82 -0.62
C GLU A 66 -9.30 8.73 0.31
N PHE A 67 -8.73 8.51 1.49
CA PHE A 67 -9.20 7.43 2.38
C PHE A 67 -10.64 7.68 2.89
N ALA A 68 -11.05 8.95 3.01
CA ALA A 68 -12.39 9.34 3.44
C ALA A 68 -13.50 8.97 2.43
N ASN A 69 -13.17 8.84 1.15
CA ASN A 69 -14.14 8.54 0.09
C ASN A 69 -14.43 7.04 -0.04
N SER A 70 -13.54 6.17 0.43
CA SER A 70 -13.65 4.71 0.30
C SER A 70 -14.28 4.01 1.53
N ALA A 71 -14.30 4.65 2.71
CA ALA A 71 -14.67 4.01 3.97
C ALA A 71 -16.12 4.25 4.46
N THR A 72 -16.95 5.00 3.72
CA THR A 72 -18.35 5.24 4.14
C THR A 72 -19.36 4.65 3.17
N ARG A 73 -19.55 3.33 3.27
CA ARG A 73 -20.88 2.71 3.33
C ARG A 73 -20.73 1.25 3.77
N SER A 74 -21.06 1.02 5.05
CA SER A 74 -21.61 -0.24 5.53
C SER A 74 -22.88 -0.61 4.74
#